data_AF-K9UBF2-F1
#
_entry.id   AF-K9UBF2-F1
#
_cell.length_a   1.000
_cell.length_b   1.000
_cell.length_c   1.000
_cell.angle_alpha   90.00
_cell.angle_beta   90.00
_cell.angle_gamma   90.00
#
_symmetry.space_group_name_H-M   'P 1'
#
loop_
_entity.id
_entity.type
_entity.pdbx_description
1 polymer ?
#
loop_
_entity_poly.entity_id
_entity_poly.type
_entity_poly.pdbx_seq_one_letter_code
_entity_poly.pdbx_strand_id
1 'polypeptide(L)'
;MKATSFLLTAIALGTIAISNIPFQSFAPNSLQASAQEVKIAQTETTQTKIDQITAIKGKPGSGDLLRKLYPQDLNPIGVQPGGAGMVVNLYSKKNDTTLSLCTVYDVVVAVKKGKIARFKPSEVK
;
A
#
# COMPACT_ATOMS: atom_id res chain seq x y z
N MET A 1 -54.81 -7.43 -9.59
CA MET A 1 -54.94 -5.96 -9.50
C MET A 1 -53.56 -5.35 -9.59
N LYS A 2 -53.38 -4.34 -10.46
CA LYS A 2 -52.29 -3.34 -10.54
C LYS A 2 -50.84 -3.83 -10.69
N ALA A 3 -50.36 -3.86 -11.93
CA ALA A 3 -48.96 -3.57 -12.26
C ALA A 3 -48.96 -2.23 -13.02
N THR A 4 -48.32 -1.23 -12.42
CA THR A 4 -48.30 0.16 -12.85
C THR A 4 -47.23 0.36 -13.91
N SER A 5 -47.62 0.89 -15.07
CA SER A 5 -46.74 1.34 -16.15
C SER A 5 -45.83 2.49 -15.70
N PHE A 6 -44.58 2.50 -16.18
CA PHE A 6 -43.88 3.73 -16.51
C PHE A 6 -43.16 3.56 -17.86
N LEU A 7 -43.74 4.18 -18.89
CA LEU A 7 -43.02 4.62 -20.08
C LEU A 7 -42.06 5.74 -19.68
N LEU A 8 -40.88 5.80 -20.31
CA LEU A 8 -40.30 7.06 -20.77
C LEU A 8 -39.34 6.80 -21.93
N THR A 9 -39.65 7.47 -23.03
CA THR A 9 -39.04 7.36 -24.35
C THR A 9 -38.21 8.63 -24.62
N ALA A 10 -37.21 8.48 -25.51
CA ALA A 10 -36.69 9.46 -26.47
C ALA A 10 -35.67 10.55 -26.05
N ILE A 11 -34.44 10.36 -26.56
CA ILE A 11 -33.73 11.18 -27.58
C ILE A 11 -33.74 12.72 -27.43
N ALA A 12 -32.54 13.31 -27.36
CA ALA A 12 -32.12 14.54 -28.09
C ALA A 12 -30.62 14.80 -27.83
N LEU A 13 -29.73 14.56 -28.81
CA LEU A 13 -29.17 15.58 -29.72
C LEU A 13 -28.52 16.78 -29.00
N GLY A 14 -27.26 16.59 -28.58
CA GLY A 14 -26.34 17.67 -28.24
C GLY A 14 -25.43 17.97 -29.43
N THR A 15 -25.41 19.22 -29.84
CA THR A 15 -24.95 19.76 -31.12
C THR A 15 -23.44 19.76 -31.33
N ILE A 16 -23.10 19.69 -32.61
CA ILE A 16 -21.79 19.70 -33.26
C ILE A 16 -21.01 20.98 -32.91
N ALA A 17 -19.78 20.84 -32.40
CA ALA A 17 -18.76 21.88 -32.49
C ALA A 17 -17.76 21.45 -33.57
N ILE A 18 -17.89 22.08 -34.74
CA ILE A 18 -17.03 21.90 -35.91
C ILE A 18 -15.69 22.56 -35.55
N SER A 19 -14.69 21.76 -35.26
CA SER A 19 -13.29 22.22 -35.33
C SER A 19 -12.56 21.37 -36.35
N ASN A 20 -11.92 22.10 -37.26
CA ASN A 20 -11.36 21.66 -38.51
C ASN A 20 -10.16 20.74 -38.26
N ILE A 21 -10.34 19.42 -38.35
CA ILE A 21 -9.25 18.45 -38.34
C ILE A 21 -9.39 17.60 -39.61
N PRO A 22 -8.36 17.54 -40.47
CA PRO A 22 -8.46 16.81 -41.73
C PRO A 22 -8.72 15.33 -41.46
N PHE A 23 -9.74 14.81 -42.13
CA PHE A 23 -10.00 13.39 -42.31
C PHE A 23 -8.69 12.65 -42.63
N GLN A 24 -8.26 11.78 -41.73
CA GLN A 24 -7.33 10.72 -42.06
C GLN A 24 -8.08 9.40 -41.93
N SER A 25 -8.07 8.70 -43.06
CA SER A 25 -8.78 7.46 -43.40
C SER A 25 -8.84 6.42 -42.29
N PHE A 26 -10.04 5.84 -42.14
CA PHE A 26 -10.28 4.60 -41.41
C PHE A 26 -9.43 3.46 -41.99
N ALA A 27 -8.50 2.94 -41.20
CA ALA A 27 -8.02 1.56 -41.33
C ALA A 27 -8.96 0.69 -40.47
N PRO A 28 -9.55 -0.41 -40.99
CA PRO A 28 -10.54 -1.21 -40.25
C PRO A 28 -9.93 -2.11 -39.15
N ASN A 29 -8.65 -1.93 -38.78
CA ASN A 29 -7.91 -2.86 -37.93
C ASN A 29 -7.27 -2.23 -36.68
N SER A 30 -7.91 -1.23 -36.07
CA SER A 30 -7.48 -0.76 -34.75
C SER A 30 -8.67 -0.48 -33.86
N LEU A 31 -9.36 -1.55 -33.48
CA LEU A 31 -9.91 -1.69 -32.13
C LEU A 31 -8.75 -1.63 -31.13
N GLN A 32 -8.11 -0.47 -30.99
CA GLN A 32 -7.27 -0.19 -29.86
C GLN A 32 -8.20 0.40 -28.80
N ALA A 33 -8.98 -0.50 -28.19
CA ALA A 33 -9.47 -0.28 -26.85
C ALA A 33 -8.25 0.15 -26.04
N SER A 34 -8.18 1.43 -25.67
CA SER A 34 -7.29 1.85 -24.60
C SER A 34 -7.86 1.21 -23.34
N ALA A 35 -7.51 -0.05 -23.13
CA ALA A 35 -7.41 -0.63 -21.81
C ALA A 35 -6.43 0.28 -21.08
N GLN A 36 -6.96 1.26 -20.34
CA GLN A 36 -6.29 1.67 -19.12
C GLN A 36 -6.18 0.41 -18.30
N GLU A 37 -5.02 -0.23 -18.43
CA GLU A 37 -4.55 -1.29 -17.59
C GLU A 37 -4.71 -0.79 -16.16
N VAL A 38 -5.78 -1.27 -15.52
CA VAL A 38 -6.02 -1.12 -14.10
C VAL A 38 -4.74 -1.65 -13.47
N LYS A 39 -3.92 -0.74 -12.95
CA LYS A 39 -2.75 -1.06 -12.11
C LYS A 39 -3.22 -2.07 -11.07
N ILE A 40 -2.95 -3.35 -11.33
CA ILE A 40 -3.10 -4.41 -10.35
C ILE A 40 -2.26 -3.96 -9.18
N ALA A 41 -2.89 -3.74 -8.02
CA ALA A 41 -2.31 -3.17 -6.81
C ALA A 41 -0.82 -3.54 -6.69
N GLN A 42 0.04 -2.58 -7.00
CA GLN A 42 1.48 -2.79 -7.07
C GLN A 42 1.90 -3.18 -5.66
N THR A 43 2.19 -4.46 -5.44
CA THR A 43 2.62 -4.94 -4.13
C THR A 43 3.89 -4.18 -3.80
N GLU A 44 3.84 -3.32 -2.77
CA GLU A 44 5.01 -2.53 -2.37
C GLU A 44 6.20 -3.46 -2.12
N THR A 45 7.35 -3.09 -2.67
CA THR A 45 8.57 -3.87 -2.50
C THR A 45 8.98 -3.91 -1.03
N THR A 46 9.65 -4.98 -0.60
CA THR A 46 10.21 -5.06 0.77
C THR A 46 11.02 -3.82 1.13
N GLN A 47 11.87 -3.34 0.22
CA GLN A 47 12.74 -2.20 0.49
C GLN A 47 11.92 -0.92 0.70
N THR A 48 10.91 -0.68 -0.14
CA THR A 48 9.99 0.45 0.01
C THR A 48 9.33 0.47 1.39
N LYS A 49 8.90 -0.68 1.91
CA LYS A 49 8.32 -0.77 3.27
C LYS A 49 9.33 -0.43 4.36
N ILE A 50 10.55 -0.95 4.23
CA ILE A 50 11.66 -0.65 5.15
C ILE A 50 11.94 0.86 5.15
N ASP A 51 11.99 1.48 3.98
CA ASP A 51 12.26 2.91 3.82
C ASP A 51 11.16 3.76 4.45
N GLN A 52 9.89 3.40 4.22
CA GLN A 52 8.74 4.09 4.83
C GLN A 52 8.78 4.04 6.36
N ILE A 53 9.07 2.87 6.96
CA ILE A 53 9.21 2.74 8.41
C ILE A 53 10.44 3.50 8.93
N THR A 54 11.55 3.43 8.21
CA THR A 54 12.81 4.07 8.59
C THR A 54 12.65 5.60 8.68
N ALA A 55 11.87 6.20 7.77
CA ALA A 55 11.61 7.64 7.75
C ALA A 55 10.93 8.18 9.02
N ILE A 56 10.11 7.35 9.68
CA ILE A 56 9.37 7.71 10.89
C ILE A 56 9.76 6.88 12.12
N LYS A 57 10.92 6.23 12.06
CA LYS A 57 11.45 5.40 13.15
C LYS A 57 11.52 6.19 14.47
N GLY A 58 11.04 5.58 15.55
CA GLY A 58 10.99 6.18 16.88
C GLY A 58 9.99 7.32 17.05
N LYS A 59 9.17 7.62 16.03
CA LYS A 59 8.14 8.68 16.08
C LYS A 59 6.74 8.08 16.22
N PRO A 60 5.78 8.83 16.80
CA PRO A 60 4.38 8.44 16.84
C PRO A 60 3.84 8.06 15.44
N GLY A 61 2.98 7.04 15.39
CA GLY A 61 2.40 6.53 14.15
C GLY A 61 3.23 5.47 13.43
N SER A 62 4.48 5.21 13.86
CA SER A 62 5.29 4.12 13.28
C SER A 62 4.75 2.73 13.60
N GLY A 63 4.13 2.51 14.76
CA GLY A 63 3.41 1.27 15.08
C GLY A 63 2.18 1.05 14.19
N ASP A 64 1.42 2.10 13.90
CA ASP A 64 0.29 2.02 12.97
C ASP A 64 0.73 1.74 11.53
N LEU A 65 1.80 2.41 11.08
CA LEU A 65 2.38 2.15 9.77
C LEU A 65 2.87 0.69 9.64
N LEU A 66 3.51 0.16 10.69
CA LEU A 66 3.92 -1.25 10.74
C LEU A 66 2.74 -2.19 10.48
N ARG A 67 1.60 -1.98 11.15
CA ARG A 67 0.40 -2.82 10.97
C ARG A 67 -0.19 -2.73 9.57
N LYS A 68 -0.10 -1.57 8.93
CA LYS A 68 -0.55 -1.35 7.54
C LYS A 68 0.35 -2.03 6.51
N LEU A 69 1.68 -1.95 6.70
CA LEU A 69 2.66 -2.49 5.75
C LEU A 69 2.87 -4.01 5.87
N TYR A 70 2.63 -4.57 7.06
CA TYR A 70 2.80 -5.99 7.40
C TYR A 70 1.54 -6.61 8.02
N PRO A 71 0.39 -6.59 7.31
CA PRO A 71 -0.86 -7.12 7.84
C PRO A 71 -0.77 -8.63 8.04
N GLN A 72 -0.94 -9.08 9.29
CA GLN A 72 -0.93 -10.50 9.70
C GLN A 72 0.36 -11.28 9.31
N ASP A 73 1.47 -10.59 9.07
CA ASP A 73 2.73 -11.17 8.60
C ASP A 73 3.88 -10.89 9.60
N LEU A 74 3.56 -10.72 10.87
CA LEU A 74 4.55 -10.45 11.91
C LEU A 74 4.49 -11.54 12.97
N ASN A 75 5.59 -12.25 13.14
CA ASN A 75 5.76 -13.25 14.19
C ASN A 75 6.76 -12.74 15.22
N PRO A 76 6.43 -12.78 16.52
CA PRO A 76 7.39 -12.45 17.56
C PRO A 76 8.52 -13.49 17.58
N ILE A 77 9.76 -13.02 17.57
CA ILE A 77 10.97 -13.86 17.60
C ILE A 77 11.86 -13.61 18.82
N GLY A 78 11.57 -12.56 19.60
CA GLY A 78 12.31 -12.27 20.82
C GLY A 78 11.88 -10.95 21.45
N VAL A 79 12.35 -10.74 22.67
CA VAL A 79 12.13 -9.51 23.44
C VAL A 79 13.49 -9.04 23.98
N GLN A 80 13.74 -7.74 23.99
CA GLN A 80 14.95 -7.16 24.55
C GLN A 80 14.67 -5.79 25.18
N PRO A 81 15.54 -5.32 26.10
CA PRO A 81 15.52 -3.92 26.50
C PRO A 81 15.83 -3.00 25.32
N GLY A 82 15.14 -1.87 25.25
CA GLY A 82 15.39 -0.74 24.35
C GLY A 82 15.47 0.58 25.13
N GLY A 83 15.64 1.69 24.41
CA GLY A 83 15.87 3.03 25.00
C GLY A 83 14.72 3.52 25.89
N ALA A 84 13.49 3.20 25.51
CA ALA A 84 12.28 3.66 26.17
C ALA A 84 11.44 2.51 26.77
N GLY A 85 12.06 1.36 27.09
CA GLY A 85 11.38 0.21 27.70
C GLY A 85 11.66 -1.09 26.95
N MET A 86 10.76 -2.07 27.08
CA MET A 86 10.91 -3.35 26.39
C MET A 86 10.49 -3.23 24.93
N VAL A 87 11.24 -3.89 24.05
CA VAL A 87 10.94 -3.96 22.63
C VAL A 87 10.77 -5.42 22.20
N VAL A 88 9.80 -5.66 21.33
CA VAL A 88 9.52 -6.97 20.76
C VAL A 88 10.08 -7.00 19.34
N ASN A 89 10.94 -7.98 19.06
CA ASN A 89 11.44 -8.23 17.72
C ASN A 89 10.41 -9.07 16.98
N LEU A 90 9.92 -8.54 15.86
CA LEU A 90 8.90 -9.12 15.00
C LEU A 90 9.53 -9.44 13.65
N TYR A 91 9.37 -10.66 13.17
CA TYR A 91 9.87 -11.10 11.88
C TYR A 91 8.73 -11.34 10.90
N SER A 92 8.90 -10.80 9.70
CA SER A 92 8.07 -11.07 8.54
C SER A 92 8.77 -12.08 7.63
N LYS A 93 8.14 -13.26 7.48
CA LYS A 93 8.63 -14.29 6.56
C LYS A 93 8.39 -13.90 5.10
N LYS A 94 7.25 -13.24 4.80
CA LYS A 94 6.91 -12.84 3.42
C LYS A 94 7.86 -11.77 2.87
N ASN A 95 8.24 -10.80 3.69
CA ASN A 95 9.08 -9.68 3.25
C ASN A 95 10.55 -9.85 3.68
N ASP A 96 10.91 -10.93 4.38
CA ASP A 96 12.23 -11.15 4.98
C ASP A 96 12.74 -9.91 5.71
N THR A 97 11.96 -9.42 6.67
CA THR A 97 12.26 -8.20 7.42
C THR A 97 12.06 -8.44 8.91
N THR A 98 13.00 -7.98 9.73
CA THR A 98 12.81 -7.90 11.18
C THR A 98 12.59 -6.45 11.59
N LEU A 99 11.61 -6.22 12.45
CA LEU A 99 11.31 -4.94 13.07
C LEU A 99 11.39 -5.09 14.59
N SER A 100 11.72 -4.01 15.30
CA SER A 100 11.69 -3.94 16.75
C SER A 100 10.68 -2.90 17.18
N LEU A 101 9.60 -3.35 17.83
CA LEU A 101 8.49 -2.51 18.28
C LEU A 101 8.61 -2.26 19.78
N CYS A 102 8.70 -0.99 20.19
CA CYS A 102 8.47 -0.62 21.58
C CYS A 102 6.98 -0.65 21.86
N THR A 103 6.55 -1.59 22.70
CA THR A 103 5.13 -1.80 23.00
C THR A 103 4.53 -0.73 23.90
N VAL A 104 5.36 -0.03 24.67
CA VAL A 104 4.92 1.03 25.60
C VAL A 104 4.47 2.28 24.85
N TYR A 105 5.22 2.68 23.83
CA TYR A 105 4.97 3.92 23.06
C TYR A 105 4.38 3.66 21.68
N ASP A 106 4.19 2.39 21.31
CA ASP A 106 3.74 1.96 20.00
C ASP A 106 4.57 2.52 18.83
N VAL A 107 5.90 2.45 18.98
CA VAL A 107 6.85 2.94 17.98
C VAL A 107 7.84 1.89 17.52
N VAL A 108 8.14 1.87 16.22
CA VAL A 108 9.20 1.03 15.66
C VAL A 108 10.54 1.72 15.88
N VAL A 109 11.44 1.08 16.63
CA VAL A 109 12.75 1.64 16.97
C VAL A 109 13.87 1.10 16.07
N ALA A 110 13.67 -0.06 15.45
CA ALA A 110 14.61 -0.67 14.51
C ALA A 110 13.89 -1.42 13.40
N VAL A 111 14.48 -1.44 12.20
CA VAL A 111 14.02 -2.21 11.05
C VAL A 111 15.22 -2.60 10.20
N LYS A 112 15.28 -3.86 9.78
CA LYS A 112 16.32 -4.38 8.89
C LYS A 112 15.80 -5.57 8.09
N LYS A 113 16.37 -5.76 6.90
CA LYS A 113 16.18 -6.98 6.11
C LYS A 113 16.84 -8.18 6.80
N GLY A 114 16.26 -9.36 6.62
CA GLY A 114 16.71 -10.62 7.20
C GLY A 114 16.07 -10.93 8.55
N LYS A 115 16.25 -12.18 9.01
CA LYS A 115 15.83 -12.65 10.34
C LYS A 115 16.88 -12.31 11.40
N ILE A 116 16.58 -11.40 12.31
CA ILE A 116 17.51 -10.90 13.33
C ILE A 116 16.96 -11.25 14.71
N ALA A 117 17.57 -12.22 15.39
CA ALA A 117 17.13 -12.64 16.72
C ALA A 117 17.17 -11.48 17.74
N ARG A 118 18.22 -10.65 17.66
CA ARG A 118 18.43 -9.52 18.56
C ARG A 118 19.13 -8.37 17.84
N PHE A 119 18.58 -7.16 17.94
CA PHE A 119 19.24 -5.95 17.44
C PHE A 119 20.34 -5.51 18.39
N LYS A 120 21.35 -4.80 17.87
CA LYS A 120 22.38 -4.20 18.74
C LYS A 120 21.71 -3.17 19.66
N PRO A 121 22.15 -3.02 20.92
CA PRO A 121 21.56 -2.04 21.85
C PRO A 121 21.56 -0.60 21.32
N SER A 122 22.51 -0.24 20.46
CA SER A 122 22.57 1.07 19.80
C SER A 122 21.46 1.32 18.78
N GLU A 123 20.79 0.28 18.30
CA GLU A 123 19.80 0.34 17.22
C GLU A 123 18.37 0.42 17.72
N VAL A 124 18.14 0.03 18.98
CA VAL A 124 16.81 -0.02 19.63
C VAL A 124 16.66 1.11 20.65
N LYS A 125 16.99 2.33 20.24
CA LYS A 125 16.93 3.53 21.08
C LYS A 125 15.72 4.38 20.74
#